data_AF-A0A2V7X342-F1
#
_entry.id   AF-A0A2V7X342-F1
#
_cell.length_a   1.000
_cell.length_b   1.000
_cell.length_c   1.000
_cell.angle_alpha   90.00
_cell.angle_beta   90.00
_cell.angle_gamma   90.00
#
_symmetry.space_group_name_H-M   'P 1'
#
loop_
_entity.id
_entity.type
_entity.pdbx_description
1 polymer ?
#
loop_
_entity_poly.entity_id
_entity_poly.type
_entity_poly.pdbx_seq_one_letter_code
_entity_poly.pdbx_strand_id
1 'polypeptide(L)'
;MVPLVHKGRVVGVFDLESSVLDRFTDEHLKVLTPLASQVAVAIENARLYETLARQEARVGRELELAQWVQQNLFPDEPPTGAAWDASAHFLPASELGGDLYDFFELGEGVLGVAVGDVLGKGVPAALFGAFVSGSVRARAMERRAPGDLMTRVNRTLRKRGVEGYYCTVAFAVFDFAQHRMVLANSGLP
;
A
#
# COMPACT_ATOMS: atom_id res chain seq x y z
N MET A 1 -16.32 36.80 -30.76
CA MET A 1 -15.18 36.12 -30.11
C MET A 1 -14.45 36.98 -29.09
N VAL A 2 -14.30 36.49 -27.85
CA VAL A 2 -13.47 37.04 -26.77
C VAL A 2 -12.60 35.90 -26.22
N PRO A 3 -11.27 36.08 -26.03
CA PRO A 3 -10.42 35.00 -25.54
C PRO A 3 -10.72 34.69 -24.06
N LEU A 4 -10.73 33.41 -23.72
CA LEU A 4 -10.74 32.94 -22.34
C LEU A 4 -9.28 32.91 -21.87
N VAL A 5 -8.89 33.83 -21.00
CA VAL A 5 -7.50 33.96 -20.53
C VAL A 5 -7.40 33.64 -19.04
N HIS A 6 -6.47 32.75 -18.69
CA HIS A 6 -6.12 32.44 -17.30
C HIS A 6 -4.60 32.54 -17.12
N LYS A 7 -4.14 33.35 -16.16
CA LYS A 7 -2.70 33.58 -15.86
C LYS A 7 -1.83 33.87 -17.11
N GLY A 8 -2.36 34.69 -18.03
CA GLY A 8 -1.65 35.08 -19.26
C GLY A 8 -1.65 34.03 -20.37
N ARG A 9 -2.30 32.87 -20.17
CA ARG A 9 -2.49 31.82 -21.20
C ARG A 9 -3.93 31.81 -21.71
N VAL A 10 -4.11 31.71 -23.03
CA VAL A 10 -5.42 31.48 -23.64
C VAL A 10 -5.81 30.02 -23.44
N VAL A 11 -6.96 29.78 -22.80
CA VAL A 11 -7.48 28.45 -22.46
C VAL A 11 -8.64 28.02 -23.36
N GLY A 12 -9.18 28.97 -24.13
CA GLY A 12 -10.25 28.79 -25.11
C GLY A 12 -10.73 30.14 -25.65
N VAL A 13 -11.84 30.12 -26.37
CA VAL A 13 -12.49 31.32 -26.92
C VAL A 13 -13.96 31.27 -26.54
N PHE A 14 -14.49 32.40 -26.05
CA PHE A 14 -15.91 32.63 -25.88
C PHE A 14 -16.44 33.24 -27.17
N ASP A 15 -17.27 32.51 -27.91
CA ASP A 15 -17.91 33.05 -29.11
C ASP A 15 -19.41 33.24 -28.93
N LEU A 16 -19.92 34.29 -29.56
CA LEU A 16 -21.33 34.65 -29.58
C LEU A 16 -21.73 34.95 -31.00
N GLU A 17 -22.76 34.27 -31.46
CA GLU A 17 -23.30 34.40 -32.80
C GLU A 17 -24.69 35.05 -32.76
N SER A 18 -25.02 35.82 -33.80
CA SER A 18 -26.34 36.40 -34.00
C SER A 18 -26.69 36.36 -35.49
N SER A 19 -27.97 36.13 -35.79
CA SER A 19 -28.51 36.23 -37.16
C SER A 19 -28.75 37.67 -37.62
N VAL A 20 -28.52 38.66 -36.74
CA VAL A 20 -28.67 40.08 -37.04
C VAL A 20 -27.30 40.70 -37.31
N LEU A 21 -27.15 41.35 -38.48
CA LEU A 21 -25.94 42.09 -38.86
C LEU A 21 -25.65 43.22 -37.85
N ASP A 22 -24.35 43.38 -37.53
CA ASP A 22 -23.83 44.40 -36.60
C ASP A 22 -24.50 44.43 -35.22
N ARG A 23 -25.02 43.30 -34.76
CA ARG A 23 -25.71 43.18 -33.46
C ARG A 23 -24.81 43.46 -32.25
N PHE A 24 -23.52 43.13 -32.35
CA PHE A 24 -22.58 43.24 -31.24
C PHE A 24 -21.80 44.56 -31.30
N THR A 25 -21.87 45.34 -30.22
CA THR A 25 -21.19 46.62 -30.06
C THR A 25 -20.05 46.50 -29.03
N ASP A 26 -19.22 47.53 -28.93
CA ASP A 26 -18.14 47.61 -27.93
C ASP A 26 -18.65 47.55 -26.48
N GLU A 27 -19.89 47.95 -26.23
CA GLU A 27 -20.51 47.85 -24.92
C GLU A 27 -20.75 46.40 -24.51
N HIS A 28 -21.16 45.55 -25.46
CA HIS A 28 -21.24 44.10 -25.23
C HIS A 28 -19.86 43.50 -24.95
N LEU A 29 -18.80 43.92 -25.65
CA LEU A 29 -17.43 43.46 -25.38
C LEU A 29 -16.96 43.79 -23.95
N LYS A 30 -17.30 44.98 -23.43
CA LYS A 30 -16.97 45.39 -22.06
C LYS A 30 -17.62 44.50 -21.00
N VAL A 31 -18.80 43.95 -21.29
CA VAL A 31 -19.50 42.99 -20.40
C VAL A 31 -18.98 41.56 -20.61
N LEU A 32 -18.73 41.16 -21.85
CA LEU A 32 -18.25 39.82 -22.18
C LEU A 32 -16.84 39.53 -21.68
N THR A 33 -15.95 40.52 -21.68
CA THR A 33 -14.55 40.33 -21.24
C THR A 33 -14.42 39.84 -19.78
N PRO A 34 -15.08 40.46 -18.77
CA PRO A 34 -15.04 39.95 -17.41
C PRO A 34 -15.76 38.60 -17.26
N LEU A 35 -16.87 38.36 -17.99
CA LEU A 35 -17.53 37.05 -18.01
C LEU A 35 -16.61 35.97 -18.59
N ALA A 36 -15.96 36.24 -19.71
CA ALA A 36 -14.97 35.37 -20.33
C ALA A 36 -13.81 35.08 -19.37
N SER A 37 -13.38 36.06 -18.58
CA SER A 37 -12.36 35.85 -17.54
C SER A 37 -12.84 34.91 -16.43
N GLN A 38 -14.08 35.06 -15.95
CA GLN A 38 -14.66 34.15 -14.96
C GLN A 38 -14.85 32.72 -15.51
N VAL A 39 -15.33 32.60 -16.75
CA VAL A 39 -15.47 31.31 -17.44
C VAL A 39 -14.11 30.65 -17.64
N ALA A 40 -13.07 31.40 -18.00
CA ALA A 40 -11.71 30.88 -18.11
C ALA A 40 -11.21 30.27 -16.80
N VAL A 41 -11.45 30.93 -15.66
CA VAL A 41 -11.11 30.41 -14.33
C VAL A 41 -11.91 29.15 -14.01
N ALA A 42 -13.22 29.14 -14.26
CA ALA A 42 -14.08 27.98 -13.98
C ALA A 42 -13.66 26.74 -14.79
N ILE A 43 -13.32 26.92 -16.07
CA ILE A 43 -12.85 25.83 -16.94
C ILE A 43 -11.51 25.27 -16.44
N GLU A 44 -10.55 26.13 -16.09
CA GLU A 44 -9.26 25.65 -15.59
C GLU A 44 -9.41 24.95 -14.23
N ASN A 45 -10.25 25.46 -13.34
CA ASN A 45 -10.57 24.78 -12.08
C ASN A 45 -11.18 23.40 -12.35
N ALA A 46 -12.15 23.29 -13.25
CA ALA A 46 -12.76 22.01 -13.62
C ALA A 46 -11.73 21.01 -14.17
N ARG A 47 -10.82 21.48 -15.05
CA ARG A 47 -9.72 20.65 -15.57
C ARG A 47 -8.74 20.20 -14.49
N LEU A 48 -8.40 21.09 -13.55
CA LEU A 48 -7.53 20.76 -12.42
C LEU A 48 -8.17 19.70 -11.52
N TYR A 49 -9.45 19.86 -11.17
CA TYR A 49 -10.19 18.87 -10.39
C TYR A 49 -10.28 17.52 -11.11
N GLU A 50 -10.56 17.53 -12.41
CA GLU A 50 -10.62 16.29 -13.20
C GLU A 50 -9.26 15.58 -13.23
N THR A 51 -8.17 16.33 -13.37
CA THR A 51 -6.81 15.78 -13.34
C THR A 51 -6.48 15.19 -11.97
N LEU A 52 -6.82 15.89 -10.90
CA LEU A 52 -6.61 15.42 -9.53
C LEU A 52 -7.41 14.13 -9.28
N ALA A 53 -8.70 14.10 -9.63
CA ALA A 53 -9.55 12.94 -9.47
C ALA A 53 -9.03 11.72 -10.26
N ARG A 54 -8.54 11.92 -11.48
CA ARG A 54 -7.92 10.84 -12.26
C ARG A 54 -6.63 10.32 -11.61
N GLN A 55 -5.81 11.20 -11.04
CA GLN A 55 -4.59 10.82 -10.33
C GLN A 55 -4.90 10.05 -9.05
N GLU A 56 -5.84 10.53 -8.24
CA GLU A 56 -6.31 9.84 -7.03
C GLU A 56 -6.86 8.46 -7.36
N ALA A 57 -7.71 8.35 -8.38
CA ALA A 57 -8.26 7.06 -8.83
C ALA A 57 -7.16 6.09 -9.32
N ARG A 58 -6.09 6.60 -9.94
CA ARG A 58 -4.95 5.78 -10.35
C ARG A 58 -4.18 5.24 -9.14
N VAL A 59 -3.86 6.13 -8.19
CA VAL A 59 -3.16 5.74 -6.95
C VAL A 59 -4.00 4.75 -6.13
N GLY A 60 -5.31 4.97 -6.05
CA GLY A 60 -6.25 4.05 -5.39
C GLY A 60 -6.17 2.63 -5.96
N ARG A 61 -6.20 2.48 -7.30
CA ARG A 61 -6.06 1.17 -7.95
C ARG A 61 -4.71 0.50 -7.70
N GLU A 62 -3.63 1.28 -7.66
CA GLU A 62 -2.29 0.76 -7.35
C GLU A 62 -2.21 0.27 -5.90
N LEU A 63 -2.87 0.98 -4.97
CA LEU A 63 -2.97 0.57 -3.56
C LEU A 63 -3.83 -0.69 -3.39
N GLU A 64 -4.97 -0.79 -4.07
CA GLU A 64 -5.83 -2.00 -4.06
C GLU A 64 -5.05 -3.24 -4.54
N LEU A 65 -4.26 -3.10 -5.61
CA LEU A 65 -3.40 -4.20 -6.08
C LEU A 65 -2.34 -4.57 -5.03
N ALA A 66 -1.69 -3.59 -4.42
CA ALA A 66 -0.69 -3.83 -3.39
C ALA A 66 -1.29 -4.53 -2.15
N GLN A 67 -2.50 -4.13 -1.75
CA GLN A 67 -3.26 -4.78 -0.68
C GLN A 67 -3.54 -6.23 -1.00
N TRP A 68 -4.03 -6.49 -2.21
CA TRP A 68 -4.30 -7.84 -2.67
C TRP A 68 -3.03 -8.70 -2.65
N VAL A 69 -1.90 -8.20 -3.14
CA VAL A 69 -0.61 -8.92 -3.08
C VAL A 69 -0.19 -9.20 -1.65
N GLN A 70 -0.32 -8.23 -0.73
CA GLN A 70 0.05 -8.42 0.67
C GLN A 70 -0.82 -9.48 1.35
N GLN A 71 -2.14 -9.45 1.12
CA GLN A 71 -3.07 -10.43 1.69
C GLN A 71 -2.76 -11.85 1.20
N ASN A 72 -2.49 -12.01 -0.10
CA ASN A 72 -2.17 -13.31 -0.69
C ASN A 72 -0.76 -13.82 -0.36
N LEU A 73 0.08 -13.01 0.30
CA LEU A 73 1.38 -13.44 0.78
C LEU A 73 1.27 -14.18 2.13
N PHE A 74 0.20 -13.92 2.88
CA PHE A 74 -0.08 -14.57 4.16
C PHE A 74 -0.98 -15.79 3.92
N PRO A 75 -0.90 -16.82 4.78
CA PRO A 75 -1.72 -18.02 4.63
C PRO A 75 -3.22 -17.70 4.77
N ASP A 76 -4.01 -18.15 3.79
CA ASP A 76 -5.46 -17.93 3.73
C ASP A 76 -6.19 -18.61 4.89
N GLU A 77 -5.76 -19.82 5.26
CA GLU A 77 -6.32 -20.60 6.36
C GLU A 77 -5.22 -21.01 7.33
N PRO A 78 -5.41 -20.77 8.63
CA PRO A 78 -4.55 -21.36 9.65
C PRO A 78 -4.57 -22.89 9.54
N PRO A 79 -3.42 -23.57 9.67
CA PRO A 79 -3.41 -25.02 9.64
C PRO A 79 -4.11 -25.59 10.87
N THR A 80 -4.71 -26.76 10.71
CA THR A 80 -5.34 -27.52 11.81
C THR A 80 -4.71 -28.90 11.90
N GLY A 81 -4.66 -29.46 13.11
CA GLY A 81 -4.19 -30.81 13.37
C GLY A 81 -5.18 -31.62 14.19
N ALA A 82 -4.95 -32.92 14.30
CA ALA A 82 -5.88 -33.83 14.98
C ALA A 82 -6.14 -33.47 16.45
N ALA A 83 -5.22 -32.78 17.11
CA ALA A 83 -5.29 -32.41 18.53
C ALA A 83 -5.03 -30.92 18.79
N TRP A 84 -4.95 -30.09 17.76
CA TRP A 84 -4.64 -28.68 17.87
C TRP A 84 -5.28 -27.88 16.74
N ASP A 85 -5.58 -26.62 17.02
CA ASP A 85 -6.13 -25.68 16.06
C ASP A 85 -5.32 -24.38 16.15
N ALA A 86 -5.14 -23.72 15.02
CA ALA A 86 -4.47 -22.43 14.93
C ALA A 86 -5.48 -21.39 14.46
N SER A 87 -5.36 -20.15 14.94
CA SER A 87 -6.08 -19.04 14.35
C SER A 87 -5.22 -17.80 14.32
N ALA A 88 -5.40 -16.99 13.29
CA ALA A 88 -4.78 -15.70 13.14
C ALA A 88 -5.83 -14.71 12.65
N HIS A 89 -5.74 -13.49 13.14
CA HIS A 89 -6.56 -12.39 12.65
C HIS A 89 -5.65 -11.19 12.42
N PHE A 90 -5.66 -10.68 11.19
CA PHE A 90 -4.81 -9.57 10.77
C PHE A 90 -5.70 -8.40 10.35
N LEU A 91 -5.65 -7.33 11.14
CA LEU A 91 -6.37 -6.08 10.88
C LEU A 91 -5.35 -4.96 10.71
N PRO A 92 -4.99 -4.60 9.46
CA PRO A 92 -4.07 -3.50 9.24
C PRO A 92 -4.70 -2.18 9.69
N ALA A 93 -3.92 -1.34 10.37
CA ALA A 93 -4.37 -0.02 10.83
C ALA A 93 -4.54 1.02 9.69
N SER A 94 -4.05 0.70 8.50
CA SER A 94 -4.12 1.52 7.28
C SER A 94 -4.34 0.63 6.07
N GLU A 95 -4.24 1.19 4.85
CA GLU A 95 -4.36 0.44 3.61
C GLU A 95 -3.43 -0.77 3.57
N LEU A 96 -2.19 -0.63 4.04
CA LEU A 96 -1.20 -1.70 4.11
C LEU A 96 -0.58 -1.75 5.51
N GLY A 97 -0.36 -2.96 6.03
CA GLY A 97 0.17 -3.18 7.38
C GLY A 97 1.69 -3.44 7.39
N GLY A 98 2.35 -3.09 8.50
CA GLY A 98 3.73 -3.47 8.77
C GLY A 98 3.83 -4.86 9.40
N ASP A 99 2.77 -5.29 10.09
CA ASP A 99 2.75 -6.57 10.79
C ASP A 99 2.72 -7.73 9.79
N LEU A 100 3.29 -8.84 10.23
CA LEU A 100 3.37 -10.07 9.45
C LEU A 100 3.09 -11.25 10.38
N TYR A 101 2.42 -12.26 9.85
CA TYR A 101 2.34 -13.57 10.48
C TYR A 101 2.46 -14.65 9.42
N ASP A 102 2.95 -15.81 9.81
CA ASP A 102 3.01 -16.96 8.91
C ASP A 102 3.03 -18.29 9.67
N PHE A 103 2.52 -19.34 9.03
CA PHE A 103 2.47 -20.70 9.54
C PHE A 103 3.31 -21.64 8.67
N PHE A 104 4.02 -22.55 9.31
CA PHE A 104 4.93 -23.50 8.66
C PHE A 104 4.71 -24.91 9.17
N GLU A 105 4.26 -25.82 8.31
CA GLU A 105 4.21 -27.24 8.64
C GLU A 105 5.62 -27.84 8.52
N LEU A 106 6.30 -27.98 9.67
CA LEU A 106 7.70 -28.42 9.74
C LEU A 106 7.83 -29.93 9.94
N GLY A 107 6.74 -30.67 9.84
CA GLY A 107 6.66 -32.12 10.04
C GLY A 107 5.32 -32.53 10.64
N GLU A 108 5.13 -33.83 10.80
CA GLU A 108 3.93 -34.38 11.44
C GLU A 108 3.86 -33.92 12.90
N GLY A 109 2.81 -33.15 13.24
CA GLY A 109 2.65 -32.58 14.58
C GLY A 109 3.68 -31.52 14.96
N VAL A 110 4.38 -30.91 13.99
CA VAL A 110 5.33 -29.81 14.24
C VAL A 110 4.92 -28.56 13.46
N LEU A 111 4.52 -27.51 14.18
CA LEU A 111 4.09 -26.23 13.61
C LEU A 111 5.11 -25.14 13.93
N GLY A 112 5.63 -24.48 12.91
CA GLY A 112 6.32 -23.20 13.03
C GLY A 112 5.34 -22.05 12.92
N VAL A 113 5.49 -21.02 13.75
CA VAL A 113 4.72 -19.78 13.70
C VAL A 113 5.68 -18.61 13.70
N ALA A 114 5.55 -17.72 12.73
CA ALA A 114 6.23 -16.43 12.73
C ALA A 114 5.20 -15.33 13.00
N VAL A 115 5.57 -14.37 13.83
CA VAL A 115 4.86 -13.08 13.95
C VAL A 115 5.92 -11.98 13.94
N GLY A 116 5.63 -10.87 13.29
CA GLY A 116 6.53 -9.74 13.24
C GLY A 116 5.82 -8.41 13.07
N ASP A 117 6.55 -7.35 13.37
CA ASP A 117 6.15 -5.96 13.19
C ASP A 117 7.30 -5.19 12.54
N VAL A 118 6.99 -4.39 11.53
CA VAL A 118 7.94 -3.57 10.78
C VAL A 118 7.82 -2.12 11.21
N LEU A 119 8.96 -1.49 11.48
CA LEU A 119 9.02 -0.08 11.78
C LEU A 119 8.46 0.75 10.63
N GLY A 120 7.36 1.46 10.90
CA GLY A 120 6.71 2.38 9.96
C GLY A 120 5.29 1.94 9.62
N LYS A 121 4.74 2.49 8.53
CA LYS A 121 3.40 2.16 8.02
C LYS A 121 3.29 2.43 6.53
N GLY A 122 2.23 1.89 5.91
CA GLY A 122 1.94 2.06 4.49
C GLY A 122 2.84 1.21 3.58
N VAL A 123 2.91 1.60 2.30
CA VAL A 123 3.53 0.80 1.23
C VAL A 123 4.98 0.34 1.55
N PRO A 124 5.90 1.21 2.00
CA PRO A 124 7.28 0.78 2.23
C PRO A 124 7.41 -0.26 3.35
N ALA A 125 6.66 -0.09 4.44
CA ALA A 125 6.66 -1.03 5.56
C ALA A 125 6.10 -2.39 5.14
N ALA A 126 5.02 -2.41 4.37
CA ALA A 126 4.42 -3.63 3.84
C ALA A 126 5.34 -4.38 2.87
N LEU A 127 6.03 -3.67 1.96
CA LEU A 127 7.02 -4.28 1.07
C LEU A 127 8.20 -4.87 1.84
N PHE A 128 8.66 -4.19 2.88
CA PHE A 128 9.71 -4.71 3.74
C PHE A 128 9.22 -5.93 4.54
N GLY A 129 8.00 -5.89 5.09
CA GLY A 129 7.36 -7.01 5.77
C GLY A 129 7.22 -8.24 4.87
N ALA A 130 6.81 -8.04 3.61
CA ALA A 130 6.76 -9.08 2.60
C ALA A 130 8.14 -9.72 2.35
N PHE A 131 9.19 -8.90 2.27
CA PHE A 131 10.56 -9.37 2.12
C PHE A 131 11.06 -10.16 3.35
N VAL A 132 10.71 -9.71 4.57
CA VAL A 132 11.00 -10.43 5.82
C VAL A 132 10.27 -11.77 5.85
N SER A 133 8.96 -11.77 5.59
CA SER A 133 8.13 -12.98 5.55
C SER A 133 8.68 -14.01 4.55
N GLY A 134 8.96 -13.60 3.31
CA GLY A 134 9.57 -14.47 2.31
C GLY A 134 10.95 -15.00 2.73
N SER A 135 11.74 -14.18 3.43
CA SER A 135 13.05 -14.60 3.96
C SER A 135 12.93 -15.63 5.10
N VAL A 136 11.93 -15.48 5.97
CA VAL A 136 11.61 -16.45 7.04
C VAL A 136 11.13 -17.75 6.41
N ARG A 137 10.15 -17.69 5.50
CA ARG A 137 9.58 -18.86 4.81
C ARG A 137 10.62 -19.68 4.08
N ALA A 138 11.53 -19.05 3.35
CA ALA A 138 12.61 -19.74 2.65
C ALA A 138 13.57 -20.49 3.59
N ARG A 139 13.69 -20.06 4.86
CA ARG A 139 14.61 -20.64 5.85
C ARG A 139 13.93 -21.56 6.86
N ALA A 140 12.63 -21.40 7.09
CA ALA A 140 11.82 -22.28 7.93
C ALA A 140 11.89 -23.73 7.44
N MET A 141 11.89 -23.93 6.11
CA MET A 141 12.00 -25.23 5.49
C MET A 141 13.36 -25.93 5.70
N GLU A 142 14.39 -25.22 6.18
CA GLU A 142 15.65 -25.85 6.59
C GLU A 142 15.54 -26.60 7.93
N ARG A 143 14.42 -26.46 8.65
CA ARG A 143 14.12 -27.12 9.95
C ARG A 143 15.23 -26.96 10.99
N ARG A 144 15.84 -25.77 11.04
CA ARG A 144 16.86 -25.42 12.04
C ARG A 144 16.21 -24.91 13.32
N ALA A 145 17.01 -24.80 14.38
CA ALA A 145 16.58 -24.17 15.63
C ALA A 145 16.12 -22.70 15.37
N PRO A 146 15.08 -22.22 16.06
CA PRO A 146 14.55 -20.86 15.89
C PRO A 146 15.60 -19.74 15.94
N GLY A 147 16.56 -19.83 16.87
CA GLY A 147 17.63 -18.83 17.00
C GLY A 147 18.58 -18.78 15.80
N ASP A 148 18.89 -19.95 15.22
CA ASP A 148 19.73 -20.04 14.01
C ASP A 148 19.00 -19.49 12.79
N LEU A 149 17.70 -19.78 12.67
CA LEU A 149 16.84 -19.23 11.63
C LEU A 149 16.83 -17.71 11.72
N MET A 150 16.54 -17.16 12.89
CA MET A 150 16.51 -15.71 13.12
C MET A 150 17.85 -15.04 12.82
N THR A 151 18.96 -15.65 13.23
CA THR A 151 20.31 -15.15 12.92
C THR A 151 20.56 -15.10 11.41
N ARG A 152 20.11 -16.12 10.66
CA ARG A 152 20.27 -16.18 9.21
C ARG A 152 19.36 -15.19 8.49
N VAL A 153 18.12 -15.03 8.95
CA VAL A 153 17.19 -14.02 8.44
C VAL A 153 17.80 -12.63 8.64
N ASN A 154 18.22 -12.29 9.85
CA ASN A 154 18.87 -11.02 10.16
C ASN A 154 20.10 -10.76 9.27
N ARG A 155 20.93 -11.79 9.02
CA ARG A 155 22.08 -11.66 8.10
C ARG A 155 21.66 -11.35 6.66
N THR A 156 20.58 -11.96 6.18
CA THR A 156 20.01 -11.64 4.85
C THR A 156 19.51 -10.20 4.82
N LEU A 157 18.73 -9.81 5.83
CA LEU A 157 18.17 -8.46 5.96
C LEU A 157 19.27 -7.40 6.03
N ARG A 158 20.33 -7.60 6.82
CA ARG A 158 21.45 -6.64 6.89
C ARG A 158 22.24 -6.50 5.59
N LYS A 159 22.33 -7.56 4.77
CA LYS A 159 23.07 -7.53 3.50
C LYS A 159 22.30 -6.88 2.36
N ARG A 160 20.97 -7.07 2.33
CA ARG A 160 20.08 -6.55 1.29
C ARG A 160 19.26 -5.34 1.75
N GLY A 161 19.39 -4.96 3.01
CA GLY A 161 18.44 -4.12 3.74
C GLY A 161 18.33 -2.72 3.19
N VAL A 162 17.13 -2.18 3.35
CA VAL A 162 16.82 -0.77 3.09
C VAL A 162 17.21 0.01 4.33
N GLU A 163 18.10 1.01 4.20
CA GLU A 163 18.48 1.87 5.33
C GLU A 163 17.25 2.49 5.98
N GLY A 164 17.25 2.52 7.32
CA GLY A 164 16.17 3.11 8.12
C GLY A 164 14.98 2.19 8.41
N TYR A 165 14.92 0.97 7.84
CA TYR A 165 13.88 -0.01 8.13
C TYR A 165 14.39 -1.13 9.05
N TYR A 166 13.59 -1.44 10.05
CA TYR A 166 13.83 -2.50 11.02
C TYR A 166 12.55 -3.29 11.24
N CYS A 167 12.68 -4.54 11.69
CA CYS A 167 11.54 -5.40 11.99
C CYS A 167 11.86 -6.22 13.22
N THR A 168 10.89 -6.34 14.12
CA THR A 168 10.91 -7.29 15.23
C THR A 168 10.14 -8.52 14.81
N VAL A 169 10.75 -9.70 14.97
CA VAL A 169 10.13 -10.98 14.63
C VAL A 169 10.29 -11.96 15.80
N ALA A 170 9.23 -12.71 16.06
CA ALA A 170 9.19 -13.88 16.92
C ALA A 170 8.95 -15.11 16.05
N PHE A 171 9.75 -16.15 16.25
CA PHE A 171 9.58 -17.43 15.60
C PHE A 171 9.47 -18.54 16.66
N ALA A 172 8.30 -19.17 16.72
CA ALA A 172 8.01 -20.27 17.62
C ALA A 172 7.91 -21.58 16.83
N VAL A 173 8.40 -22.67 17.41
CA VAL A 173 8.19 -24.04 16.91
C VAL A 173 7.51 -24.83 18.00
N PHE A 174 6.33 -25.35 17.67
CA PHE A 174 5.52 -26.21 18.51
C PHE A 174 5.70 -27.66 18.05
N ASP A 175 6.16 -28.52 18.95
CA ASP A 175 6.15 -29.97 18.81
C ASP A 175 5.03 -30.50 19.70
N PHE A 176 3.90 -30.86 19.07
CA PHE A 176 2.71 -31.29 19.78
C PHE A 176 2.82 -32.72 20.32
N ALA A 177 3.70 -33.56 19.76
CA ALA A 177 3.94 -34.90 20.30
C ALA A 177 4.78 -34.84 21.59
N GLN A 178 5.74 -33.91 21.66
CA GLN A 178 6.62 -33.72 22.81
C GLN A 178 6.10 -32.69 23.81
N HIS A 179 4.96 -32.03 23.55
CA HIS A 179 4.43 -30.90 24.31
C HIS A 179 5.49 -29.81 24.55
N ARG A 180 6.28 -29.50 23.53
CA ARG A 180 7.41 -28.58 23.64
C ARG A 180 7.26 -27.40 22.68
N MET A 181 7.47 -26.20 23.20
CA MET A 181 7.60 -24.98 22.40
C MET A 181 9.02 -24.44 22.51
N VAL A 182 9.63 -24.09 21.36
CA VAL A 182 10.90 -23.35 21.31
C VAL A 182 10.65 -22.02 20.62
N LEU A 183 10.98 -20.92 21.30
CA LEU A 183 10.76 -19.55 20.82
C LEU A 183 12.10 -18.83 20.66
N ALA A 184 12.27 -18.14 19.54
CA ALA A 184 13.24 -17.07 19.39
C ALA A 184 12.51 -15.74 19.18
N ASN A 185 12.87 -14.73 19.96
CA ASN A 185 12.26 -13.40 19.93
C ASN A 185 13.37 -12.36 19.68
N SER A 186 13.07 -11.34 18.86
CA SER A 186 13.98 -10.23 18.53
C SER A 186 13.46 -8.86 18.94
N GLY A 187 12.48 -8.79 19.86
CA GLY A 187 12.01 -7.54 20.47
C GLY A 187 10.50 -7.34 20.47
N LEU A 188 9.71 -8.37 20.14
CA LEU A 188 8.26 -8.34 20.36
C LEU A 188 7.96 -8.49 21.86
N PRO A 189 6.95 -7.79 22.40
CA PRO A 189 6.54 -7.90 23.80
C PRO A 189 5.95 -9.27 24.16
#